data_AF-A0A8K0P031-F1
#
_entry.id   AF-A0A8K0P031-F1
#
_cell.length_a   1.000
_cell.length_b   1.000
_cell.length_c   1.000
_cell.angle_alpha   90.00
_cell.angle_beta   90.00
_cell.angle_gamma   90.00
#
_symmetry.space_group_name_H-M   'P 1'
#
loop_
_entity.id
_entity.type
_entity.pdbx_description
1 polymer ?
#
loop_
_entity_poly.entity_id
_entity_poly.type
_entity_poly.pdbx_seq_one_letter_code
_entity_poly.pdbx_strand_id
1 'polypeptide(L)'
;MAILGVVAIVSLGLTLVQGHGRLADPIGRSSLWRSLLFSILLSLSKDQVETEDCFERYPLQLADGSGTRYQLGNGSTGKYDVKLKLPDGVKCDLCSIRWHYRTGNSWGVCPDGTGKMGCGDQETFRNCADISIA
;
A
#
# COMPACT_ATOMS: atom_id res chain seq x y z
N MET A 1 -53.12 -11.42 -8.50
CA MET A 1 -52.83 -9.97 -8.69
C MET A 1 -52.71 -9.37 -7.29
N ALA A 2 -51.59 -8.90 -6.74
CA ALA A 2 -50.25 -8.69 -7.24
C ALA A 2 -49.29 -8.61 -6.02
N ILE A 3 -48.15 -9.31 -6.14
CA ILE A 3 -46.79 -8.94 -5.71
C ILE A 3 -46.55 -8.72 -4.21
N LEU A 4 -46.09 -9.79 -3.53
CA LEU A 4 -45.22 -9.71 -2.36
C LEU A 4 -43.89 -9.08 -2.78
N GLY A 5 -43.65 -7.84 -2.37
CA GLY A 5 -42.40 -7.13 -2.60
C GLY A 5 -41.26 -7.74 -1.79
N VAL A 6 -40.46 -8.60 -2.42
CA VAL A 6 -39.17 -9.03 -1.88
C VAL A 6 -38.21 -7.84 -2.01
N VAL A 7 -37.96 -7.15 -0.89
CA VAL A 7 -36.85 -6.21 -0.79
C VAL A 7 -35.57 -7.04 -0.80
N ALA A 8 -34.99 -7.23 -1.98
CA ALA A 8 -33.65 -7.76 -2.12
C ALA A 8 -32.69 -6.71 -1.55
N ILE A 9 -32.26 -6.92 -0.30
CA ILE A 9 -31.10 -6.21 0.25
C ILE A 9 -29.92 -6.71 -0.58
N VAL A 10 -29.56 -5.94 -1.62
CA VAL A 10 -28.29 -6.08 -2.31
C VAL A 10 -27.25 -5.67 -1.27
N SER A 11 -26.76 -6.62 -0.49
CA SER A 11 -25.57 -6.43 0.31
C SER A 11 -24.45 -6.15 -0.69
N LEU A 12 -24.15 -4.87 -0.95
CA LEU A 12 -22.83 -4.51 -1.46
C LEU A 12 -21.85 -5.19 -0.51
N GLY A 13 -21.09 -6.16 -1.03
CA GLY A 13 -20.09 -6.88 -0.28
C GLY A 13 -19.01 -5.92 0.18
N LEU A 14 -19.26 -5.22 1.28
CA LEU A 14 -18.30 -4.39 1.98
C LEU A 14 -17.29 -5.36 2.60
N THR A 15 -16.20 -5.60 1.89
CA THR A 15 -15.02 -6.25 2.46
C THR A 15 -14.50 -5.37 3.58
N LEU A 16 -14.71 -5.80 4.83
CA LEU A 16 -14.24 -5.10 6.01
C LEU A 16 -12.78 -5.49 6.23
N VAL A 17 -11.89 -4.49 6.21
CA VAL A 17 -10.49 -4.67 6.64
C VAL A 17 -10.41 -4.32 8.10
N GLN A 18 -9.96 -5.27 8.92
CA GLN A 18 -9.74 -5.05 10.33
C GLN A 18 -8.24 -5.04 10.62
N GLY A 19 -7.74 -3.88 11.00
CA GLY A 19 -6.32 -3.62 11.19
C GLY A 19 -5.90 -2.37 10.41
N HIS A 20 -5.26 -1.42 11.07
CA HIS A 20 -4.80 -0.18 10.47
C HIS A 20 -3.30 -0.06 10.74
N GLY A 21 -2.50 -0.15 9.68
CA GLY A 21 -1.10 0.22 9.74
C GLY A 21 -0.96 1.75 9.67
N ARG A 22 -0.17 2.35 10.55
CA ARG A 22 0.16 3.77 10.50
C ARG A 22 1.67 3.95 10.52
N LEU A 23 2.22 4.65 9.53
CA LEU A 23 3.57 5.20 9.65
C LEU A 23 3.46 6.44 10.55
N ALA A 24 3.68 6.26 11.85
CA ALA A 24 3.71 7.36 12.78
C ALA A 24 5.05 8.09 12.65
N ASP A 25 5.09 9.08 11.75
CA ASP A 25 6.20 9.99 11.49
C ASP A 25 7.51 9.26 11.09
N PRO A 26 8.02 9.38 9.84
CA PRO A 26 9.37 8.91 9.58
C PRO A 26 10.33 9.63 10.54
N ILE A 27 11.28 8.89 11.09
CA ILE A 27 12.27 9.41 12.04
C ILE A 27 12.94 10.64 11.43
N GLY A 28 12.56 11.83 11.88
CA GLY A 28 13.32 13.09 11.87
C GLY A 28 14.25 13.38 10.68
N ARG A 29 13.85 13.09 9.43
CA ARG A 29 14.60 13.52 8.25
C ARG A 29 13.68 14.10 7.20
N SER A 30 14.07 15.29 6.74
CA SER A 30 13.61 16.00 5.55
C SER A 30 13.78 15.16 4.28
N SER A 31 12.99 14.10 4.18
CA SER A 31 12.90 13.20 3.04
C SER A 31 12.05 13.90 1.99
N LEU A 32 12.70 14.81 1.29
CA LEU A 32 12.17 15.47 0.11
C LEU A 32 11.90 14.40 -0.97
N TRP A 33 10.61 14.23 -1.27
CA TRP A 33 10.03 13.63 -2.48
C TRP A 33 10.40 12.20 -2.81
N ARG A 34 9.42 11.29 -2.74
CA ARG A 34 9.10 10.30 -3.79
C ARG A 34 7.88 9.46 -3.43
N SER A 35 7.61 8.46 -4.26
CA SER A 35 6.45 7.59 -4.20
C SER A 35 6.43 6.66 -2.98
N LEU A 36 5.27 6.56 -2.34
CA LEU A 36 4.88 5.41 -1.55
C LEU A 36 4.43 4.28 -2.49
N LEU A 37 4.99 3.09 -2.32
CA LEU A 37 4.51 1.87 -2.98
C LEU A 37 3.88 0.98 -1.92
N PHE A 38 2.72 0.40 -2.22
CA PHE A 38 2.00 -0.47 -1.32
C PHE A 38 1.90 -1.88 -1.90
N SER A 39 2.25 -2.86 -1.07
CA SER A 39 2.26 -4.27 -1.42
C SER A 39 1.58 -5.05 -0.31
N ILE A 40 0.64 -5.92 -0.66
CA ILE A 40 0.11 -6.89 0.30
C ILE A 40 0.92 -8.17 0.18
N LEU A 41 1.31 -8.71 1.32
CA LEU A 41 1.57 -10.13 1.45
C LEU A 41 0.28 -10.79 1.94
N LEU A 42 -0.31 -11.61 1.07
CA LEU A 42 -1.28 -12.59 1.52
C LEU A 42 -0.48 -13.68 2.22
N SER A 43 -0.34 -13.56 3.53
CA SER A 43 -0.05 -14.74 4.32
C SER A 43 -1.37 -15.48 4.46
N LEU A 44 -1.47 -16.66 3.86
CA LEU A 44 -2.60 -17.56 4.07
C LEU A 44 -2.36 -18.51 5.25
N SER A 45 -1.18 -18.43 5.91
CA SER A 45 -0.86 -19.24 7.09
C SER A 45 0.10 -18.53 8.05
N LYS A 46 -0.01 -18.82 9.35
CA LYS A 46 0.89 -18.31 10.39
C LYS A 46 2.35 -18.75 10.23
N ASP A 47 2.60 -19.77 9.43
CA ASP A 47 3.91 -20.43 9.30
C ASP A 47 4.68 -19.99 8.04
N GLN A 48 4.11 -19.11 7.21
CA GLN A 48 4.81 -18.52 6.07
C GLN A 48 5.72 -17.38 6.54
N VAL A 49 7.00 -17.47 6.20
CA VAL A 49 7.97 -16.39 6.43
C VAL A 49 7.69 -15.27 5.43
N GLU A 50 7.66 -14.04 5.93
CA GLU A 50 7.55 -12.84 5.11
C GLU A 50 8.83 -12.65 4.26
N THR A 51 8.74 -12.89 2.94
CA THR A 51 9.83 -12.66 1.99
C THR A 51 9.47 -11.57 0.99
N GLU A 52 10.48 -10.98 0.35
CA GLU A 52 10.28 -9.97 -0.69
C GLU A 52 9.37 -10.46 -1.82
N ASP A 53 9.67 -11.65 -2.36
CA ASP A 53 8.89 -12.28 -3.43
C ASP A 53 7.41 -12.46 -3.05
N CYS A 54 7.11 -12.73 -1.78
CA CYS A 54 5.74 -12.89 -1.31
C CYS A 54 4.95 -11.58 -1.34
N PHE A 55 5.57 -10.44 -1.00
CA PHE A 55 4.92 -9.12 -1.07
C PHE A 55 4.76 -8.64 -2.52
N GLU A 56 5.63 -9.04 -3.43
CA GLU A 56 5.52 -8.67 -4.85
C GLU A 56 4.38 -9.40 -5.58
N ARG A 57 3.83 -10.46 -4.97
CA ARG A 57 2.76 -11.27 -5.55
C ARG A 57 1.41 -10.56 -5.65
N TYR A 58 1.10 -9.68 -4.69
CA TYR A 58 -0.18 -8.94 -4.63
C TYR A 58 0.05 -7.44 -4.46
N PRO A 59 0.51 -6.73 -5.52
CA PRO A 59 0.65 -5.29 -5.47
C PRO A 59 -0.74 -4.64 -5.31
N LEU A 60 -0.85 -3.69 -4.38
CA LEU A 60 -2.08 -2.95 -4.17
C LEU A 60 -2.21 -1.81 -5.16
N GLN A 61 -3.38 -1.70 -5.77
CA GLN A 61 -3.72 -0.56 -6.63
C GLN A 61 -4.25 0.58 -5.77
N LEU A 62 -3.95 1.81 -6.16
CA LEU A 62 -4.59 2.99 -5.65
C LEU A 62 -6.07 2.99 -6.05
N ALA A 63 -6.93 3.42 -5.13
CA ALA A 63 -8.37 3.41 -5.35
C ALA A 63 -8.81 4.36 -6.50
N ASP A 64 -7.97 5.33 -6.86
CA ASP A 64 -8.18 6.23 -8.00
C ASP A 64 -7.78 5.64 -9.36
N GLY A 65 -7.20 4.44 -9.38
CA GLY A 65 -6.75 3.76 -10.60
C GLY A 65 -5.43 4.29 -11.18
N SER A 66 -4.71 5.17 -10.48
CA SER A 66 -3.45 5.75 -10.96
C SER A 66 -2.25 4.79 -10.91
N GLY A 67 -2.46 3.57 -10.42
CA GLY A 67 -1.46 2.50 -10.36
C GLY A 67 -1.12 2.12 -8.92
N THR A 68 0.12 1.66 -8.68
CA THR A 68 0.57 1.12 -7.39
C THR A 68 1.46 2.07 -6.59
N ARG A 69 1.69 3.27 -7.12
CA ARG A 69 2.66 4.25 -6.61
C ARG A 69 1.99 5.57 -6.30
N TYR A 70 1.82 5.88 -5.02
CA TYR A 70 1.30 7.15 -4.57
C TYR A 70 2.43 8.18 -4.49
N GLN A 71 2.39 9.21 -5.32
CA GLN A 71 3.40 10.27 -5.28
C GLN A 71 3.09 11.23 -4.14
N LEU A 72 4.02 11.33 -3.17
CA LEU A 72 3.96 12.37 -2.16
C LEU A 72 4.21 13.73 -2.82
N GLY A 73 3.27 14.67 -2.64
CA GLY A 73 3.34 16.03 -3.17
C GLY A 73 4.42 16.89 -2.48
N ASN A 74 4.32 18.23 -2.62
CA ASN A 74 5.33 19.18 -2.14
C ASN A 74 5.60 19.12 -0.63
N GLY A 75 6.50 18.22 -0.24
CA GLY A 75 7.32 18.27 0.98
C GLY A 75 6.60 18.56 2.30
N SER A 76 5.28 18.38 2.34
CA SER A 76 4.47 18.82 3.46
C SER A 76 4.50 17.75 4.53
N THR A 77 4.98 18.09 5.72
CA THR A 77 4.88 17.19 6.87
C THR A 77 3.43 17.04 7.25
N GLY A 78 2.95 15.80 7.40
CA GLY A 78 1.55 15.56 7.74
C GLY A 78 1.15 14.11 7.61
N LYS A 79 -0.14 13.86 7.86
CA LYS A 79 -0.77 12.56 7.64
C LYS A 79 -1.18 12.46 6.17
N TYR A 80 -0.84 11.34 5.55
CA TYR A 80 -1.23 11.01 4.18
C TYR A 80 -2.20 9.83 4.21
N ASP A 81 -3.47 10.11 3.91
CA ASP A 81 -4.51 9.09 3.83
C ASP A 81 -4.55 8.54 2.40
N VAL A 82 -3.93 7.38 2.18
CA VAL A 82 -3.88 6.72 0.87
C VAL A 82 -4.94 5.63 0.79
N LYS A 83 -5.87 5.78 -0.15
CA LYS A 83 -6.92 4.78 -0.41
C LYS A 83 -6.43 3.73 -1.40
N LEU A 84 -6.56 2.46 -1.03
CA LEU A 84 -6.10 1.32 -1.82
C LEU A 84 -7.28 0.40 -2.15
N LYS A 85 -7.22 -0.25 -3.31
CA LYS A 85 -8.16 -1.28 -3.73
C LYS A 85 -7.59 -2.65 -3.36
N LEU A 86 -8.31 -3.39 -2.52
CA LEU A 86 -7.99 -4.79 -2.23
C LEU A 86 -8.13 -5.66 -3.49
N PRO A 87 -7.33 -6.72 -3.64
CA PRO A 87 -7.51 -7.65 -4.76
C PRO A 87 -8.86 -8.37 -4.65
N ASP A 88 -9.50 -8.62 -5.79
CA ASP A 88 -10.84 -9.20 -5.83
C ASP A 88 -10.81 -10.64 -5.30
N GLY A 89 -11.75 -10.99 -4.41
CA GLY A 89 -11.90 -12.34 -3.86
C GLY A 89 -10.89 -12.73 -2.78
N VAL A 90 -10.04 -11.80 -2.33
CA VAL A 90 -9.10 -12.04 -1.23
C VAL A 90 -9.83 -12.02 0.12
N LYS A 91 -9.60 -13.08 0.91
CA LYS A 91 -9.97 -13.18 2.31
C LYS A 91 -8.79 -13.71 3.11
N CYS A 92 -8.56 -13.18 4.30
CA CYS A 92 -7.48 -13.64 5.18
C CYS A 92 -7.80 -13.32 6.64
N ASP A 93 -7.53 -14.29 7.52
CA ASP A 93 -7.67 -14.11 8.98
C ASP A 93 -6.43 -13.45 9.60
N LEU A 94 -5.27 -13.62 8.97
CA LEU A 94 -4.00 -13.01 9.37
C LEU A 94 -3.13 -12.78 8.14
N CYS A 95 -3.08 -11.53 7.67
CA CYS A 95 -2.29 -11.11 6.52
C CYS A 95 -1.51 -9.84 6.86
N SER A 96 -0.44 -9.57 6.12
CA SER A 96 0.48 -8.46 6.40
C SER A 96 0.47 -7.49 5.22
N ILE A 97 0.04 -6.25 5.45
CA ILE A 97 0.20 -5.18 4.47
C ILE A 97 1.55 -4.53 4.71
N ARG A 98 2.32 -4.34 3.65
CA ARG A 98 3.59 -3.61 3.69
C ARG A 98 3.53 -2.39 2.81
N TRP A 99 3.92 -1.24 3.37
CA TRP A 99 4.25 -0.08 2.54
C TRP A 99 5.76 0.11 2.48
N HIS A 100 6.21 0.58 1.32
CA HIS A 100 7.57 1.02 1.07
C HIS A 100 7.55 2.50 0.75
N TYR A 101 8.28 3.27 1.55
CA TYR A 101 8.59 4.64 1.24
C TYR A 101 10.02 4.73 0.71
N ARG A 102 10.17 4.89 -0.60
CA ARG A 102 11.46 5.18 -1.21
C ARG A 102 11.63 6.69 -1.29
N THR A 103 12.64 7.24 -0.64
CA THR A 103 12.94 8.67 -0.70
C THR A 103 13.53 9.07 -2.06
N GLY A 104 13.78 10.36 -2.24
CA GLY A 104 14.37 10.92 -3.45
C GLY A 104 15.23 12.15 -3.20
N ASN A 105 15.81 12.27 -2.01
CA ASN A 105 16.62 13.41 -1.59
C ASN A 105 18.14 13.20 -1.73
N SER A 106 18.56 12.05 -2.28
CA SER A 106 19.97 11.79 -2.61
C SER A 106 20.22 11.97 -4.11
N TRP A 107 21.35 12.58 -4.48
CA TRP A 107 21.79 12.65 -5.88
C TRP A 107 22.35 11.31 -6.35
N GLY A 108 22.07 10.92 -7.58
CA GLY A 108 22.64 9.71 -8.17
C GLY A 108 22.50 9.65 -9.69
N VAL A 109 23.04 8.57 -10.27
CA VAL A 109 23.04 8.35 -11.72
C VAL A 109 21.80 7.55 -12.12
N CYS A 110 21.10 8.03 -13.15
CA CYS A 110 19.91 7.41 -13.70
C CYS A 110 20.27 6.33 -14.74
N PRO A 111 19.32 5.48 -15.16
CA PRO A 111 19.57 4.45 -16.19
C PRO A 111 20.04 4.99 -17.54
N ASP A 112 19.73 6.25 -17.85
CA ASP A 112 20.17 6.95 -19.06
C ASP A 112 21.57 7.58 -18.94
N GLY A 113 22.26 7.38 -17.81
CA GLY A 113 23.58 7.93 -17.52
C GLY A 113 23.56 9.38 -16.99
N THR A 114 22.39 10.03 -16.94
CA THR A 114 22.28 11.40 -16.39
C THR A 114 22.34 11.40 -14.87
N GLY A 115 22.94 12.44 -14.28
CA GLY A 115 22.89 12.68 -12.84
C GLY A 115 21.66 13.51 -12.49
N LYS A 116 20.80 13.03 -11.57
CA LYS A 116 19.73 13.85 -11.01
C LYS A 116 19.32 13.45 -9.59
N MET A 117 18.59 14.33 -8.94
CA MET A 117 18.04 14.09 -7.61
C MET A 117 17.07 12.89 -7.61
N GLY A 118 17.26 11.98 -6.65
CA GLY A 118 16.48 10.76 -6.47
C GLY A 118 16.85 9.58 -7.38
N CYS A 119 17.82 9.75 -8.29
CA CYS A 119 18.37 8.64 -9.06
C CYS A 119 19.41 7.84 -8.27
N GLY A 120 19.77 6.66 -8.77
CA GLY A 120 20.59 5.70 -8.04
C GLY A 120 19.91 5.20 -6.76
N ASP A 121 20.72 4.77 -5.81
CA ASP A 121 20.26 4.26 -4.52
C ASP A 121 19.62 5.36 -3.68
N GLN A 122 18.49 5.03 -3.07
CA GLN A 122 17.76 5.93 -2.18
C GLN A 122 17.39 5.20 -0.90
N GLU A 123 17.31 5.96 0.19
CA GLU A 123 16.82 5.45 1.45
C GLU A 123 15.40 4.90 1.27
N THR A 124 15.15 3.73 1.86
CA THR A 124 13.85 3.07 1.78
C THR A 124 13.39 2.69 3.17
N PHE A 125 12.25 3.23 3.58
CA PHE A 125 11.56 2.84 4.81
C PHE A 125 10.51 1.79 4.47
N ARG A 126 10.43 0.75 5.30
CA ARG A 126 9.46 -0.32 5.13
C ARG A 126 8.78 -0.56 6.46
N ASN A 127 7.46 -0.73 6.43
CA ASN A 127 6.73 -1.17 7.60
C ASN A 127 5.60 -2.09 7.18
N CYS A 128 5.34 -3.07 8.05
CA CYS A 128 4.32 -4.09 7.91
C CYS A 128 3.25 -3.86 8.97
N ALA A 129 2.01 -4.21 8.63
CA ALA A 129 0.88 -4.17 9.54
C ALA A 129 0.03 -5.44 9.38
N ASP A 130 -0.20 -6.11 10.48
CA ASP A 130 -1.10 -7.26 10.55
C ASP A 130 -2.56 -6.81 10.42
N ILE A 131 -3.29 -7.48 9.54
CA ILE A 131 -4.69 -7.20 9.22
C ILE A 131 -5.49 -8.51 9.01
N SER A 132 -6.80 -8.38 8.95
CA SER A 132 -7.72 -9.39 8.41
C SER A 132 -8.67 -8.78 7.37
N ILE A 133 -9.10 -9.60 6.42
CA ILE A 133 -10.03 -9.25 5.32
C ILE A 133 -11.15 -10.28 5.29
N ALA A 134 -12.39 -9.85 5.54
CA ALA A 134 -13.58 -10.69 5.67
C ALA A 134 -14.48 -10.67 4.42
#